data_AF-A0A9P9G877-F1
#
_entry.id   AF-A0A9P9G877-F1
#
_cell.length_a   1.000
_cell.length_b   1.000
_cell.length_c   1.000
_cell.angle_alpha   90.00
_cell.angle_beta   90.00
_cell.angle_gamma   90.00
#
_symmetry.space_group_name_H-M   'P 1'
#
loop_
_entity.id
_entity.type
_entity.pdbx_description
1 polymer ?
#
loop_
_entity_poly.entity_id
_entity_poly.type
_entity_poly.pdbx_seq_one_letter_code
_entity_poly.pdbx_strand_id
1 'polypeptide(L)'
;MTSVVWDAADVLQIYHHRRCIGITTRKTRCSLTIKEPRLSAIAPLLDRMSQNSPEFVTTQTLSQLADLCLCRTYHAGQVHRFVGHWTTVVKEAVSVERQRMAKRTEVMTQVQQTLDFQSHILKLHEDLSAARQANTQTQKQYQRDVNGLRDEIMHLEQQLQESEDHRSGTEGRLSATKRNLEKLQTQAMNDLLARNSLEMENKSLKAQMIDAQKKLNEYVSVKEQNRDLDVQIKTFEKKIKQYTAMLEDTTNKANATEEQVATERAAKESMENRYKARLTEQEAEIAGLKSHREELEQTVAGLQASIKNCWWHRFRAWKERFRKRNRSGSWISITDEMNEDIALKAYA
;
A
#
# COMPACT_ATOMS: atom_id res chain seq x y z
N MET A 1 -72.54 40.70 95.03
CA MET A 1 -74.01 40.58 95.14
C MET A 1 -74.31 39.18 95.62
N THR A 2 -74.80 39.03 96.86
CA THR A 2 -75.18 37.74 97.44
C THR A 2 -76.25 37.09 96.58
N SER A 3 -75.96 35.88 96.09
CA SER A 3 -76.87 35.07 95.27
C SER A 3 -78.17 34.83 96.04
N VAL A 4 -79.25 35.50 95.64
CA VAL A 4 -80.60 35.20 96.15
C VAL A 4 -81.00 33.84 95.57
N VAL A 5 -80.72 32.77 96.31
CA VAL A 5 -81.40 31.50 96.09
C VAL A 5 -82.87 31.78 96.40
N TRP A 6 -83.77 31.39 95.49
CA TRP A 6 -85.20 31.57 95.71
C TRP A 6 -85.61 30.85 97.01
N ASP A 7 -85.90 31.63 98.03
CA ASP A 7 -86.55 31.21 99.25
C ASP A 7 -87.67 32.19 99.54
N ALA A 8 -88.91 31.73 99.44
CA ALA A 8 -90.10 32.56 99.57
C ALA A 8 -90.18 33.26 100.93
N ALA A 9 -89.69 32.66 102.02
CA ALA A 9 -89.70 33.29 103.33
C ALA A 9 -88.75 34.48 103.39
N ASP A 10 -87.53 34.29 102.88
CA ASP A 10 -86.48 35.31 102.86
C ASP A 10 -86.78 36.41 101.85
N VAL A 11 -87.19 36.05 100.64
CA VAL A 11 -87.44 36.98 99.53
C VAL A 11 -88.68 37.84 99.79
N LEU A 12 -89.74 37.27 100.38
CA LEU A 12 -90.97 38.02 100.72
C LEU A 12 -90.90 38.72 102.08
N GLN A 13 -89.78 38.59 102.79
CA GLN A 13 -89.47 39.19 104.08
C GLN A 13 -90.41 38.77 105.23
N ILE A 14 -90.79 37.49 105.27
CA ILE A 14 -91.69 36.91 106.27
C ILE A 14 -90.86 36.20 107.36
N TYR A 15 -89.94 36.95 107.97
CA TYR A 15 -88.99 36.38 108.94
C TYR A 15 -89.59 35.98 110.29
N HIS A 16 -90.86 36.34 110.57
CA HIS A 16 -91.55 36.04 111.83
C HIS A 16 -93.07 35.85 111.61
N HIS A 17 -93.47 34.73 111.01
CA HIS A 17 -94.88 34.39 110.70
C HIS A 17 -95.83 34.40 111.92
N ARG A 18 -95.30 34.46 113.15
CA ARG A 18 -96.08 34.59 114.39
C ARG A 18 -96.75 35.94 114.59
N ARG A 19 -96.27 37.02 113.94
CA ARG A 19 -96.85 38.37 114.08
C ARG A 19 -97.44 38.85 112.77
N CYS A 20 -98.48 39.66 112.89
CA CYS A 20 -99.11 40.34 111.77
C CYS A 20 -98.08 41.20 111.01
N ILE A 21 -98.04 41.05 109.69
CA ILE A 21 -97.10 41.80 108.84
C ILE A 21 -97.60 43.22 108.51
N GLY A 22 -98.84 43.53 108.88
CA GLY A 22 -99.48 44.81 108.60
C GLY A 22 -98.72 45.99 109.19
N ILE A 23 -98.75 47.11 108.48
CA ILE A 23 -98.08 48.35 108.88
C ILE A 23 -99.12 49.25 109.55
N THR A 24 -98.86 49.63 110.79
CA THR A 24 -99.72 50.56 111.54
C THR A 24 -99.62 51.99 110.98
N THR A 25 -100.51 52.88 111.39
CA THR A 25 -100.46 54.31 111.01
C THR A 25 -99.15 55.00 111.42
N ARG A 26 -98.44 54.46 112.42
CA ARG A 26 -97.10 54.92 112.85
C ARG A 26 -95.95 54.35 112.01
N LYS A 27 -96.24 53.69 110.88
CA LYS A 27 -95.28 53.03 109.97
C LYS A 27 -94.45 51.91 110.63
N THR A 28 -94.91 51.35 111.75
CA THR A 28 -94.29 50.20 112.42
C THR A 28 -95.08 48.91 112.18
N ARG A 29 -94.41 47.75 112.31
CA ARG A 29 -95.06 46.42 112.17
C ARG A 29 -96.07 46.20 113.29
N CYS A 30 -97.20 45.61 112.95
CA CYS A 30 -98.23 45.26 113.92
C CYS A 30 -97.69 44.27 114.97
N SER A 31 -98.01 44.54 116.24
CA SER A 31 -97.61 43.68 117.37
C SER A 31 -98.58 42.51 117.61
N LEU A 32 -99.72 42.47 116.91
CA LEU A 32 -100.71 41.40 117.08
C LEU A 32 -100.16 40.06 116.59
N THR A 33 -100.35 39.04 117.42
CA THR A 33 -99.97 37.66 117.12
C THR A 33 -101.05 37.02 116.25
N ILE A 34 -100.65 36.33 115.18
CA ILE A 34 -101.57 35.54 114.36
C ILE A 34 -101.95 34.29 115.16
N LYS A 35 -103.25 34.06 115.35
CA LYS A 35 -103.78 32.92 116.11
C LYS A 35 -103.92 31.67 115.22
N GLU A 36 -103.95 30.51 115.86
CA GLU A 36 -104.33 29.26 115.21
C GLU A 36 -105.78 29.31 114.67
N PRO A 37 -106.10 28.61 113.56
CA PRO A 37 -105.24 27.68 112.79
C PRO A 37 -104.39 28.34 111.69
N ARG A 38 -104.44 29.67 111.55
CA ARG A 38 -103.81 30.39 110.42
C ARG A 38 -102.28 30.39 110.51
N LEU A 39 -101.76 30.43 111.74
CA LEU A 39 -100.33 30.43 111.99
C LEU A 39 -99.65 29.17 111.43
N SER A 40 -100.23 28.00 111.70
CA SER A 40 -99.74 26.70 111.19
C SER A 40 -99.81 26.57 109.66
N ALA A 41 -100.67 27.35 108.99
CA ALA A 41 -100.82 27.30 107.54
C ALA A 41 -99.78 28.14 106.77
N ILE A 42 -99.06 29.05 107.43
CA ILE A 42 -98.11 29.96 106.77
C ILE A 42 -96.84 29.22 106.33
N ALA A 43 -96.21 28.45 107.22
CA ALA A 43 -94.94 27.77 106.91
C ALA A 43 -95.07 26.75 105.77
N PRO A 44 -96.07 25.84 105.75
CA PRO A 44 -96.23 24.90 104.63
C PRO A 44 -96.50 25.57 103.29
N LEU A 45 -97.10 26.77 103.29
CA LEU A 45 -97.34 27.54 102.07
C LEU A 45 -96.05 28.16 101.55
N LEU A 46 -95.21 28.72 102.44
CA LEU A 46 -93.90 29.25 102.08
C LEU A 46 -92.95 28.15 101.61
N ASP A 47 -92.89 27.01 102.30
CA ASP A 47 -92.05 25.88 101.91
C ASP A 47 -92.42 25.37 100.51
N ARG A 48 -93.72 25.25 100.22
CA ARG A 48 -94.21 24.87 98.88
C ARG A 48 -93.80 25.90 97.83
N MET A 49 -93.81 27.18 98.16
CA MET A 49 -93.36 28.23 97.25
C MET A 49 -91.85 28.15 97.02
N SER A 50 -91.04 27.92 98.06
CA SER A 50 -89.57 27.80 97.96
C SER A 50 -89.11 26.54 97.20
N GLN A 51 -89.87 25.44 97.27
CA GLN A 51 -89.57 24.21 96.53
C GLN A 51 -89.87 24.29 95.02
N ASN A 52 -90.72 25.22 94.63
CA ASN A 52 -91.11 25.42 93.23
C ASN A 52 -90.42 26.65 92.64
N SER A 53 -90.31 26.70 91.30
CA SER A 53 -89.86 27.92 90.62
C SER A 53 -90.74 29.10 91.00
N PRO A 54 -90.18 30.31 91.21
CA PRO A 54 -90.96 31.52 91.45
C PRO A 54 -92.00 31.81 90.36
N GLU A 55 -91.83 31.24 89.16
CA GLU A 55 -92.80 31.33 88.06
C GLU A 55 -94.17 30.70 88.39
N PHE A 56 -94.20 29.73 89.31
CA PHE A 56 -95.43 29.06 89.74
C PHE A 56 -96.13 29.78 90.89
N VAL A 57 -95.56 30.85 91.43
CA VAL A 57 -96.20 31.66 92.47
C VAL A 57 -97.23 32.58 91.84
N THR A 58 -98.50 32.22 92.01
CA THR A 58 -99.62 33.01 91.48
C THR A 58 -100.03 34.14 92.43
N THR A 59 -100.68 35.17 91.89
CA THR A 59 -101.33 36.22 92.67
C THR A 59 -102.33 35.67 93.70
N GLN A 60 -102.98 34.54 93.39
CA GLN A 60 -103.88 33.85 94.31
C GLN A 60 -103.13 33.27 95.50
N THR A 61 -102.00 32.60 95.26
CA THR A 61 -101.11 32.07 96.31
C THR A 61 -100.60 33.20 97.21
N LEU A 62 -100.19 34.33 96.62
CA LEU A 62 -99.77 35.52 97.36
C LEU A 62 -100.91 36.14 98.17
N SER A 63 -102.13 36.14 97.64
CA SER A 63 -103.31 36.64 98.34
C SER A 63 -103.68 35.76 99.54
N GLN A 64 -103.59 34.45 99.40
CA GLN A 64 -103.75 33.48 100.48
C GLN A 64 -102.69 33.71 101.58
N LEU A 65 -101.43 33.87 101.18
CA LEU A 65 -100.34 34.15 102.10
C LEU A 65 -100.53 35.49 102.84
N ALA A 66 -100.95 36.53 102.12
CA ALA A 66 -101.19 37.85 102.69
C ALA A 66 -102.37 37.83 103.67
N ASP A 67 -103.45 37.12 103.34
CA ASP A 67 -104.56 36.93 104.27
C ASP A 67 -104.06 36.27 105.56
N LEU A 68 -103.37 35.13 105.47
CA LEU A 68 -102.85 34.40 106.64
C LEU A 68 -101.92 35.24 107.51
N CYS A 69 -101.09 36.07 106.90
CA CYS A 69 -100.10 36.93 107.56
C CYS A 69 -100.66 38.24 108.15
N LEU A 70 -101.92 38.60 107.87
CA LEU A 70 -102.55 39.85 108.32
C LEU A 70 -103.64 39.60 109.38
N CYS A 71 -103.71 40.47 110.40
CA CYS A 71 -104.78 40.41 111.38
C CYS A 71 -106.08 40.96 110.79
N ARG A 72 -107.17 40.19 110.92
CA ARG A 72 -108.48 40.54 110.34
C ARG A 72 -109.07 41.84 110.86
N THR A 73 -108.77 42.19 112.11
CA THR A 73 -109.37 43.33 112.81
C THR A 73 -108.92 44.68 112.28
N TYR A 74 -107.65 44.83 111.90
CA TYR A 74 -107.07 46.14 111.57
C TYR A 74 -106.38 46.21 110.22
N HIS A 75 -105.91 45.08 109.67
CA HIS A 75 -105.03 45.08 108.50
C HIS A 75 -105.53 44.21 107.34
N ALA A 76 -106.74 43.67 107.40
CA ALA A 76 -107.35 42.93 106.27
C ALA A 76 -107.37 43.75 104.97
N GLY A 77 -107.60 45.07 105.07
CA GLY A 77 -107.56 45.98 103.92
C GLY A 77 -106.17 46.13 103.29
N GLN A 78 -105.08 45.69 103.94
CA GLN A 78 -103.71 45.82 103.41
C GLN A 78 -103.29 44.66 102.49
N VAL A 79 -104.12 43.61 102.32
CA VAL A 79 -103.82 42.43 101.50
C VAL A 79 -103.34 42.82 100.10
N HIS A 80 -104.09 43.68 99.40
CA HIS A 80 -103.76 44.10 98.03
C HIS A 80 -102.38 44.78 97.92
N ARG A 81 -101.95 45.52 98.96
CA ARG A 81 -100.66 46.20 99.00
C ARG A 81 -99.50 45.21 99.10
N PHE A 82 -99.61 44.21 99.98
CA PHE A 82 -98.59 43.17 100.11
C PHE A 82 -98.55 42.27 98.89
N VAL A 83 -99.71 41.88 98.36
CA VAL A 83 -99.81 41.10 97.11
C VAL A 83 -99.16 41.86 95.95
N GLY A 84 -99.43 43.16 95.80
CA GLY A 84 -98.79 43.98 94.76
C GLY A 84 -97.27 44.05 94.89
N HIS A 85 -96.76 44.28 96.11
CA HIS A 85 -95.32 44.30 96.38
C HIS A 85 -94.67 42.94 96.11
N TRP A 86 -95.22 41.86 96.68
CA TRP A 86 -94.72 40.51 96.49
C TRP A 86 -94.79 40.04 95.04
N THR A 87 -95.82 40.45 94.28
CA THR A 87 -95.89 40.17 92.84
C THR A 87 -94.71 40.79 92.10
N THR A 88 -94.31 42.03 92.44
CA THR A 88 -93.12 42.67 91.85
C THR A 88 -91.85 41.92 92.22
N VAL A 89 -91.69 41.54 93.49
CA VAL A 89 -90.52 40.78 93.98
C VAL A 89 -90.42 39.41 93.29
N VAL A 90 -91.54 38.70 93.12
CA VAL A 90 -91.59 37.43 92.39
C VAL A 90 -91.20 37.62 90.93
N LYS A 91 -91.70 38.66 90.25
CA LYS A 91 -91.32 38.98 88.86
C LYS A 91 -89.82 39.25 88.72
N GLU A 92 -89.23 39.95 89.68
CA GLU A 92 -87.79 40.19 89.71
C GLU A 92 -87.00 38.89 89.91
N ALA A 93 -87.42 38.04 90.86
CA ALA A 93 -86.82 36.74 91.10
C ALA A 93 -86.88 35.83 89.85
N VAL A 94 -88.02 35.80 89.15
CA VAL A 94 -88.17 35.11 87.86
C VAL A 94 -87.20 35.66 86.81
N SER A 95 -87.07 36.98 86.71
CA SER A 95 -86.15 37.61 85.75
C SER A 95 -84.70 37.22 86.00
N VAL A 96 -84.27 37.25 87.26
CA VAL A 96 -82.91 36.87 87.68
C VAL A 96 -82.64 35.40 87.40
N GLU A 97 -83.59 34.49 87.71
CA GLU A 97 -83.41 33.06 87.47
C GLU A 97 -83.36 32.74 85.97
N ARG A 98 -84.20 33.39 85.15
CA ARG A 98 -84.14 33.25 83.68
C ARG A 98 -82.81 33.73 83.12
N GLN A 99 -82.31 34.89 83.56
CA GLN A 99 -80.99 35.40 83.14
C GLN A 99 -79.88 34.44 83.55
N ARG A 100 -79.96 33.85 84.74
CA ARG A 100 -79.00 32.87 85.23
C ARG A 100 -79.00 31.60 84.37
N MET A 101 -80.16 31.07 84.04
CA MET A 101 -80.29 29.89 83.19
C MET A 101 -79.79 30.18 81.77
N ALA A 102 -80.13 31.34 81.19
CA ALA A 102 -79.62 31.76 79.89
C ALA A 102 -78.08 31.83 79.87
N LYS A 103 -77.48 32.48 80.87
CA LYS A 103 -76.01 32.55 81.01
C LYS A 103 -75.38 31.17 81.19
N ARG A 104 -76.01 30.26 81.96
CA ARG A 104 -75.52 28.88 82.11
C ARG A 104 -75.53 28.13 80.79
N THR A 105 -76.62 28.21 80.03
CA THR A 105 -76.73 27.57 78.71
C THR A 105 -75.71 28.14 77.72
N GLU A 106 -75.51 29.46 77.72
CA GLU A 106 -74.50 30.11 76.91
C GLU A 106 -73.08 29.63 77.27
N VAL A 107 -72.74 29.61 78.56
CA VAL A 107 -71.44 29.10 79.03
C VAL A 107 -71.24 27.64 78.67
N MET A 108 -72.24 26.77 78.85
CA MET A 108 -72.13 25.37 78.43
C MET A 108 -71.91 25.24 76.93
N THR A 109 -72.58 26.06 76.12
CA THR A 109 -72.40 26.08 74.66
C THR A 109 -70.98 26.51 74.28
N GLN A 110 -70.45 27.55 74.93
CA GLN A 110 -69.08 28.01 74.70
C GLN A 110 -68.04 26.97 75.13
N VAL A 111 -68.27 26.27 76.25
CA VAL A 111 -67.40 25.18 76.70
C VAL A 111 -67.40 24.05 75.68
N GLN A 112 -68.56 23.63 75.17
CA GLN A 112 -68.64 22.59 74.14
C GLN A 112 -67.90 23.01 72.87
N GLN A 113 -68.12 24.23 72.38
CA GLN A 113 -67.38 24.76 71.23
C GLN A 113 -65.86 24.76 71.47
N THR A 114 -65.42 25.12 72.67
CA THR A 114 -64.00 25.12 73.04
C THR A 114 -63.41 23.71 72.98
N LEU A 115 -64.13 22.70 73.47
CA LEU A 115 -63.71 21.31 73.40
C LEU A 115 -63.63 20.80 71.95
N ASP A 116 -64.62 21.16 71.12
CA ASP A 116 -64.62 20.80 69.70
C ASP A 116 -63.44 21.43 68.96
N PHE A 117 -63.14 22.71 69.23
CA PHE A 117 -61.96 23.38 68.68
C PHE A 117 -60.65 22.76 69.16
N GLN A 118 -60.54 22.38 70.43
CA GLN A 118 -59.35 21.68 70.95
C GLN A 118 -59.13 20.34 70.24
N SER A 119 -60.21 19.58 70.02
CA SER A 119 -60.16 18.33 69.25
C SER A 119 -59.65 18.56 67.83
N HIS A 120 -60.16 19.58 67.13
CA HIS A 120 -59.68 19.94 65.79
C HIS A 120 -58.22 20.39 65.78
N ILE A 121 -57.78 21.18 66.76
CA ILE A 121 -56.39 21.63 66.88
C ILE A 121 -55.45 20.42 67.06
N LEU A 122 -55.82 19.47 67.91
CA LEU A 122 -55.03 18.25 68.11
C LEU A 122 -54.92 17.44 66.81
N LYS A 123 -56.03 17.24 66.10
CA LYS A 123 -56.03 16.53 64.83
C LYS A 123 -55.15 17.23 63.77
N LEU A 124 -55.27 18.55 63.63
CA LEU A 124 -54.44 19.32 62.71
C LEU A 124 -52.95 19.25 63.08
N HIS A 125 -52.63 19.19 64.37
CA HIS A 125 -51.26 19.03 64.82
C HIS A 125 -50.71 17.65 64.47
N GLU A 126 -51.49 16.59 64.66
CA GLU A 126 -51.12 15.23 64.24
C GLU A 126 -50.91 15.17 62.71
N ASP A 127 -51.85 15.68 61.92
CA ASP A 127 -51.75 15.71 60.46
C ASP A 127 -50.52 16.50 59.99
N LEU A 128 -50.23 17.65 60.62
CA LEU A 128 -49.04 18.44 60.32
C LEU A 128 -47.75 17.68 60.67
N SER A 129 -47.74 16.96 61.78
CA SER A 129 -46.59 16.15 62.19
C SER A 129 -46.33 15.00 61.21
N ALA A 130 -47.38 14.30 60.77
CA ALA A 130 -47.31 13.24 59.78
C ALA A 130 -46.83 13.77 58.42
N ALA A 131 -47.37 14.91 57.97
CA ALA A 131 -46.95 15.57 56.74
C ALA A 131 -45.47 15.98 56.78
N ARG A 132 -44.98 16.50 57.91
CA ARG A 132 -43.56 16.84 58.10
C ARG A 132 -42.66 15.61 58.04
N GLN A 133 -43.06 14.51 58.65
CA GLN A 133 -42.32 13.25 58.60
C GLN A 133 -42.26 12.70 57.18
N ALA A 134 -43.40 12.66 56.48
CA ALA A 134 -43.48 12.22 55.09
C ALA A 134 -42.59 13.08 54.19
N ASN A 135 -42.65 14.42 54.33
CA ASN A 135 -41.81 15.32 53.55
C ASN A 135 -40.31 15.12 53.83
N THR A 136 -39.92 14.90 55.08
CA THR A 136 -38.53 14.59 55.45
C THR A 136 -38.06 13.29 54.81
N GLN A 137 -38.90 12.26 54.77
CA GLN A 137 -38.57 10.99 54.13
C GLN A 137 -38.44 11.14 52.62
N THR A 138 -39.36 11.86 51.98
CA THR A 138 -39.31 12.19 50.55
C THR A 138 -38.04 12.97 50.21
N GLN A 139 -37.67 13.97 51.01
CA GLN A 139 -36.45 14.74 50.80
C GLN A 139 -35.18 13.86 50.91
N LYS A 140 -35.14 12.95 51.90
CA LYS A 140 -34.06 11.95 52.02
C LYS A 140 -34.01 10.98 50.85
N GLN A 141 -35.16 10.66 50.25
CA GLN A 141 -35.21 9.82 49.05
C GLN A 141 -34.67 10.57 47.85
N TYR A 142 -35.17 11.79 47.58
CA TYR A 142 -34.65 12.63 46.50
C TYR A 142 -33.15 12.88 46.62
N GLN A 143 -32.63 13.09 47.83
CA GLN A 143 -31.19 13.26 48.02
C GLN A 143 -30.39 11.99 47.68
N ARG A 144 -30.92 10.81 48.00
CA ARG A 144 -30.30 9.53 47.59
C ARG A 144 -30.35 9.35 46.08
N ASP A 145 -31.49 9.66 45.46
CA ASP A 145 -31.66 9.54 44.01
C ASP A 145 -30.74 10.50 43.25
N VAL A 146 -30.64 11.76 43.70
CA VAL A 146 -29.74 12.77 43.12
C VAL A 146 -28.27 12.35 43.26
N ASN A 147 -27.87 11.80 44.41
CA ASN A 147 -26.51 11.30 44.59
C ASN A 147 -26.24 10.11 43.67
N GLY A 148 -27.17 9.15 43.56
CA GLY A 148 -27.03 8.00 42.66
C GLY A 148 -26.90 8.41 41.19
N LEU A 149 -27.74 9.35 40.74
CA LEU A 149 -27.66 9.90 39.38
C LEU A 149 -26.33 10.64 39.14
N ARG A 150 -25.82 11.37 40.14
CA ARG A 150 -24.52 12.05 40.04
C ARG A 150 -23.38 11.03 39.88
N ASP A 151 -23.40 9.95 40.66
CA ASP A 151 -22.39 8.90 40.55
C ASP A 151 -22.44 8.20 39.19
N GLU A 152 -23.66 7.96 38.66
CA GLU A 152 -23.86 7.38 37.34
C GLU A 152 -23.37 8.31 36.22
N ILE A 153 -23.64 9.62 36.31
CA ILE A 153 -23.11 10.62 35.36
C ILE A 153 -21.58 10.61 35.38
N MET A 154 -20.96 10.63 36.57
CA MET A 154 -19.50 10.60 36.69
C MET A 154 -18.89 9.33 36.09
N HIS A 155 -19.53 8.18 36.28
CA HIS A 155 -19.10 6.93 35.66
C HIS A 155 -19.24 6.95 34.13
N LEU A 156 -20.34 7.49 33.60
CA LEU A 156 -20.55 7.62 32.15
C LEU A 156 -19.56 8.60 31.51
N GLU A 157 -19.24 9.71 32.19
CA GLU A 157 -18.21 10.66 31.74
C GLU A 157 -16.82 9.98 31.69
N GLN A 158 -16.48 9.18 32.70
CA GLN A 158 -15.24 8.40 32.70
C GLN A 158 -15.19 7.39 31.54
N GLN A 159 -16.28 6.66 31.30
CA GLN A 159 -16.36 5.72 30.18
C GLN A 159 -16.25 6.43 28.82
N LEU A 160 -16.84 7.62 28.69
CA LEU A 160 -16.73 8.42 27.49
C LEU A 160 -15.28 8.84 27.24
N GLN A 161 -14.59 9.32 28.28
CA GLN A 161 -13.17 9.69 28.20
C GLN A 161 -12.29 8.51 27.79
N GLU A 162 -12.48 7.35 28.41
CA GLU A 162 -11.75 6.11 28.06
C GLU A 162 -11.99 5.70 26.61
N SER A 163 -13.23 5.83 26.12
CA SER A 163 -13.57 5.56 24.73
C SER A 163 -12.92 6.54 23.76
N GLU A 164 -12.85 7.83 24.11
CA GLU A 164 -12.17 8.86 23.31
C GLU A 164 -10.66 8.62 23.24
N ASP A 165 -10.04 8.29 24.37
CA ASP A 165 -8.62 7.93 24.45
C ASP A 165 -8.33 6.67 23.63
N HIS A 166 -9.20 5.65 23.72
CA HIS A 166 -9.06 4.45 22.91
C HIS A 166 -9.18 4.77 21.42
N ARG A 167 -10.16 5.60 21.03
CA ARG A 167 -10.34 6.04 19.64
C ARG A 167 -9.10 6.76 19.13
N SER A 168 -8.58 7.75 19.86
CA SER A 168 -7.37 8.48 19.47
C SER A 168 -6.16 7.54 19.30
N GLY A 169 -6.01 6.55 20.20
CA GLY A 169 -5.00 5.51 20.09
C GLY A 169 -5.19 4.59 18.87
N THR A 170 -6.43 4.27 18.49
CA THR A 170 -6.71 3.51 17.25
C THR A 170 -6.43 4.34 15.99
N GLU A 171 -6.78 5.62 15.96
CA GLU A 171 -6.51 6.53 14.84
C GLU A 171 -5.01 6.73 14.63
N GLY A 172 -4.24 6.86 15.73
CA GLY A 172 -2.79 6.91 15.69
C GLY A 172 -2.17 5.64 15.09
N ARG A 173 -2.65 4.46 15.52
CA ARG A 173 -2.24 3.17 14.94
C ARG A 173 -2.59 3.06 13.46
N LEU A 174 -3.80 3.46 13.07
CA LEU A 174 -4.26 3.44 11.67
C LEU A 174 -3.41 4.35 10.78
N SER A 175 -3.07 5.54 11.28
CA SER A 175 -2.16 6.47 10.60
C SER A 175 -0.75 5.89 10.44
N ALA A 176 -0.23 5.20 11.45
CA ALA A 176 1.06 4.52 11.36
C ALA A 176 1.05 3.37 10.34
N THR A 177 0.00 2.54 10.35
CA THR A 177 -0.17 1.47 9.34
C THR A 177 -0.27 2.01 7.93
N LYS A 178 -0.97 3.14 7.73
CA LYS A 178 -1.08 3.80 6.43
C LYS A 178 0.29 4.26 5.92
N ARG A 179 1.08 4.94 6.76
CA ARG A 179 2.45 5.36 6.39
C ARG A 179 3.36 4.16 6.07
N ASN A 180 3.24 3.06 6.81
CA ASN A 180 4.00 1.85 6.52
C ASN A 180 3.61 1.23 5.18
N LEU A 181 2.32 1.23 4.85
CA LEU A 181 1.82 0.74 3.57
C LEU A 181 2.32 1.61 2.41
N GLU A 182 2.31 2.94 2.54
CA GLU A 182 2.86 3.87 1.56
C GLU A 182 4.37 3.63 1.32
N LYS A 183 5.13 3.37 2.39
CA LYS A 183 6.56 3.01 2.29
C LYS A 183 6.75 1.68 1.55
N LEU A 184 5.99 0.65 1.92
CA LEU A 184 6.06 -0.66 1.25
C LEU A 184 5.66 -0.58 -0.22
N GLN A 185 4.65 0.22 -0.55
CA GLN A 185 4.24 0.46 -1.93
C GLN A 185 5.35 1.14 -2.74
N THR A 186 5.99 2.16 -2.16
CA THR A 186 7.13 2.84 -2.78
C THR A 186 8.31 1.90 -2.99
N GLN A 187 8.62 1.08 -1.99
CA GLN A 187 9.67 0.07 -2.08
C GLN A 187 9.37 -0.97 -3.16
N ALA A 188 8.15 -1.52 -3.19
CA ALA A 188 7.75 -2.49 -4.21
C ALA A 188 7.84 -1.91 -5.63
N MET A 189 7.50 -0.63 -5.81
CA MET A 189 7.65 0.06 -7.10
C MET A 189 9.13 0.18 -7.49
N ASN A 190 10.00 0.58 -6.56
CA ASN A 190 11.44 0.66 -6.81
C ASN A 190 12.05 -0.70 -7.15
N ASP A 191 11.65 -1.75 -6.43
CA ASP A 191 12.09 -3.13 -6.69
C ASP A 191 11.66 -3.61 -8.08
N LEU A 192 10.43 -3.24 -8.50
CA LEU A 192 9.94 -3.56 -9.85
C LEU A 192 10.74 -2.82 -10.94
N LEU A 193 11.07 -1.55 -10.72
CA LEU A 193 11.94 -0.79 -11.65
C LEU A 193 13.35 -1.40 -11.73
N ALA A 194 13.93 -1.76 -10.58
CA ALA A 194 15.24 -2.42 -10.53
C ALA A 194 15.22 -3.77 -11.27
N ARG A 195 14.17 -4.57 -11.07
CA ARG A 195 13.97 -5.84 -11.78
C ARG A 195 13.89 -5.64 -13.29
N ASN A 196 13.13 -4.65 -13.76
CA ASN A 196 13.03 -4.35 -15.19
C ASN A 196 14.39 -3.93 -15.78
N SER A 197 15.18 -3.14 -15.04
CA SER A 197 16.54 -2.76 -15.46
C SER A 197 17.45 -3.98 -15.60
N LEU A 198 17.45 -4.86 -14.60
CA LEU A 198 18.24 -6.10 -14.64
C LEU A 198 17.78 -7.03 -15.76
N GLU A 199 16.47 -7.09 -16.06
CA GLU A 199 15.96 -7.88 -17.19
C GLU A 199 16.47 -7.35 -18.53
N MET A 200 16.50 -6.02 -18.72
CA MET A 200 17.05 -5.39 -19.91
C MET A 200 18.56 -5.64 -20.07
N GLU A 201 19.30 -5.54 -18.97
CA GLU A 201 20.74 -5.86 -18.94
C GLU A 201 20.97 -7.33 -19.29
N ASN A 202 20.17 -8.26 -18.73
CA ASN A 202 20.26 -9.68 -19.02
C ASN A 202 19.98 -9.98 -20.51
N LYS A 203 18.96 -9.34 -21.12
CA LYS A 203 18.70 -9.43 -22.56
C LYS A 203 19.89 -8.94 -23.39
N SER A 204 20.51 -7.82 -23.01
CA SER A 204 21.69 -7.27 -23.66
C SER A 204 22.89 -8.22 -23.57
N LEU A 205 23.19 -8.71 -22.36
CA LEU A 205 24.26 -9.68 -22.13
C LEU A 205 24.03 -10.98 -22.92
N LYS A 206 22.79 -11.47 -22.98
CA LYS A 206 22.45 -12.65 -23.79
C LYS A 206 22.71 -12.41 -25.28
N ALA A 207 22.38 -11.22 -25.81
CA ALA A 207 22.68 -10.86 -27.19
C ALA A 207 24.20 -10.79 -27.45
N GLN A 208 24.96 -10.19 -26.53
CA GLN A 208 26.43 -10.15 -26.61
C GLN A 208 27.05 -11.54 -26.56
N MET A 209 26.52 -12.45 -25.72
CA MET A 209 26.96 -13.84 -25.68
C MET A 209 26.72 -14.56 -27.01
N ILE A 210 25.56 -14.35 -27.64
CA ILE A 210 25.26 -14.93 -28.97
C ILE A 210 26.23 -14.41 -30.04
N ASP A 211 26.52 -13.11 -30.05
CA ASP A 211 27.49 -12.52 -30.98
C ASP A 211 28.91 -13.06 -30.76
N ALA A 212 29.35 -13.12 -29.50
CA ALA A 212 30.64 -13.71 -29.13
C ALA A 212 30.73 -15.18 -29.54
N GLN A 213 29.67 -15.95 -29.34
CA GLN A 213 29.60 -17.35 -29.78
C GLN A 213 29.70 -17.47 -31.30
N LYS A 214 29.06 -16.57 -32.06
CA LYS A 214 29.15 -16.55 -33.52
C LYS A 214 30.59 -16.28 -33.97
N LYS A 215 31.25 -15.26 -33.40
CA LYS A 215 32.67 -14.95 -33.65
C LYS A 215 33.59 -16.12 -33.33
N LEU A 216 33.32 -16.84 -32.24
CA LEU A 216 34.08 -18.04 -31.88
C LEU A 216 33.89 -19.15 -32.93
N ASN A 217 32.68 -19.38 -33.40
CA ASN A 217 32.41 -20.36 -34.46
C ASN A 217 33.09 -19.98 -35.78
N GLU A 218 33.07 -18.71 -36.15
CA GLU A 218 33.79 -18.17 -37.32
C GLU A 218 35.30 -18.40 -37.17
N TYR A 219 35.88 -18.10 -36.00
CA TYR A 219 37.29 -18.38 -35.73
C TYR A 219 37.64 -19.86 -35.84
N VAL A 220 36.80 -20.76 -35.32
CA VAL A 220 37.00 -22.21 -35.44
C VAL A 220 36.97 -22.63 -36.91
N SER A 221 36.02 -22.12 -37.71
CA SER A 221 35.96 -22.36 -39.15
C SER A 221 37.23 -21.91 -39.87
N VAL A 222 37.69 -20.67 -39.61
CA VAL A 222 38.94 -20.13 -40.17
C VAL A 222 40.15 -20.98 -39.74
N LYS A 223 40.19 -21.44 -38.49
CA LYS A 223 41.25 -22.33 -38.00
C LYS A 223 41.26 -23.66 -38.74
N GLU A 224 40.09 -24.24 -39.03
CA GLU A 224 39.96 -25.46 -39.83
C GLU A 224 40.44 -25.22 -41.27
N GLN A 225 40.01 -24.12 -41.90
CA GLN A 225 40.49 -23.73 -43.23
C GLN A 225 42.01 -23.53 -43.27
N ASN A 226 42.60 -22.93 -42.24
CA ASN A 226 44.05 -22.77 -42.13
C ASN A 226 44.77 -24.12 -42.00
N ARG A 227 44.17 -25.12 -41.33
CA ARG A 227 44.72 -26.48 -41.32
C ARG A 227 44.67 -27.13 -42.70
N ASP A 228 43.57 -26.96 -43.43
CA ASP A 228 43.44 -27.47 -44.78
C ASP A 228 44.46 -26.81 -45.72
N LEU A 229 44.63 -25.50 -45.62
CA LEU A 229 45.66 -24.75 -46.34
C LEU A 229 47.07 -25.24 -45.97
N ASP A 230 47.37 -25.50 -44.69
CA ASP A 230 48.66 -26.06 -44.27
C ASP A 230 48.92 -27.46 -44.91
N VAL A 231 47.90 -28.31 -44.98
CA VAL A 231 47.96 -29.61 -45.68
C VAL A 231 48.20 -29.43 -47.18
N GLN A 232 47.52 -28.47 -47.82
CA GLN A 232 47.74 -28.15 -49.22
C GLN A 232 49.15 -27.62 -49.48
N ILE A 233 49.65 -26.71 -48.63
CA ILE A 233 51.01 -26.17 -48.71
C ILE A 233 52.03 -27.31 -48.63
N LYS A 234 51.93 -28.21 -47.64
CA LYS A 234 52.82 -29.38 -47.52
C LYS A 234 52.77 -30.28 -48.76
N THR A 235 51.60 -30.41 -49.37
CA THR A 235 51.43 -31.17 -50.62
C THR A 235 52.13 -30.48 -51.79
N PHE A 236 51.96 -29.15 -51.92
CA PHE A 236 52.65 -28.36 -52.93
C PHE A 236 54.16 -28.36 -52.72
N GLU A 237 54.65 -28.23 -51.48
CA GLU A 237 56.08 -28.34 -51.15
C GLU A 237 56.64 -29.70 -51.59
N LYS A 238 55.91 -30.79 -51.37
CA LYS A 238 56.31 -32.12 -51.85
C LYS A 238 56.38 -32.17 -53.38
N LYS A 239 55.40 -31.60 -54.08
CA LYS A 239 55.40 -31.50 -55.55
C LYS A 239 56.55 -30.63 -56.06
N ILE A 240 56.82 -29.49 -55.43
CA ILE A 240 57.95 -28.61 -55.77
C ILE A 240 59.25 -29.41 -55.61
N LYS A 241 59.47 -30.09 -54.48
CA LYS A 241 60.66 -30.95 -54.29
C LYS A 241 60.78 -32.01 -55.38
N GLN A 242 59.67 -32.63 -55.79
CA GLN A 242 59.66 -33.59 -56.91
C GLN A 242 60.02 -32.93 -58.24
N TYR A 243 59.43 -31.77 -58.56
CA TYR A 243 59.75 -31.02 -59.78
C TYR A 243 61.19 -30.52 -59.80
N THR A 244 61.73 -30.04 -58.68
CA THR A 244 63.14 -29.64 -58.55
C THR A 244 64.06 -30.83 -58.79
N ALA A 245 63.79 -32.00 -58.19
CA ALA A 245 64.58 -33.21 -58.44
C ALA A 245 64.50 -33.68 -59.90
N MET A 246 63.33 -33.58 -60.55
CA MET A 246 63.21 -33.86 -61.98
C MET A 246 63.98 -32.86 -62.82
N LEU A 247 63.93 -31.57 -62.49
CA LEU A 247 64.72 -30.55 -63.19
C LEU A 247 66.21 -30.85 -63.06
N GLU A 248 66.71 -31.10 -61.85
CA GLU A 248 68.11 -31.50 -61.62
C GLU A 248 68.50 -32.76 -62.42
N ASP A 249 67.66 -33.80 -62.44
CA ASP A 249 67.89 -35.00 -63.26
C ASP A 249 67.94 -34.67 -64.76
N THR A 250 67.02 -33.84 -65.26
CA THR A 250 67.03 -33.41 -66.67
C THR A 250 68.21 -32.51 -67.00
N THR A 251 68.65 -31.64 -66.10
CA THR A 251 69.84 -30.81 -66.26
C THR A 251 71.10 -31.67 -66.26
N ASN A 252 71.20 -32.66 -65.37
CA ASN A 252 72.32 -33.61 -65.35
C ASN A 252 72.36 -34.44 -66.65
N LYS A 253 71.21 -34.88 -67.17
CA LYS A 253 71.12 -35.53 -68.49
C LYS A 253 71.53 -34.60 -69.63
N ALA A 254 71.09 -33.34 -69.61
CA ALA A 254 71.48 -32.34 -70.61
C ALA A 254 72.99 -32.08 -70.58
N ASN A 255 73.59 -31.91 -69.40
CA ASN A 255 75.03 -31.75 -69.23
C ASN A 255 75.80 -32.98 -69.71
N ALA A 256 75.33 -34.20 -69.40
CA ALA A 256 75.93 -35.43 -69.91
C ALA A 256 75.87 -35.50 -71.45
N THR A 257 74.76 -35.06 -72.06
CA THR A 257 74.66 -34.98 -73.52
C THR A 257 75.53 -33.87 -74.12
N GLU A 258 75.67 -32.71 -73.46
CA GLU A 258 76.59 -31.66 -73.90
C GLU A 258 78.04 -32.12 -73.83
N GLU A 259 78.42 -32.84 -72.78
CA GLU A 259 79.75 -33.41 -72.61
C GLU A 259 80.02 -34.48 -73.68
N GLN A 260 79.02 -35.30 -74.01
CA GLN A 260 79.08 -36.26 -75.11
C GLN A 260 79.24 -35.56 -76.46
N VAL A 261 78.47 -34.50 -76.74
CA VAL A 261 78.59 -33.68 -77.96
C VAL A 261 79.95 -32.97 -78.03
N ALA A 262 80.50 -32.51 -76.90
CA ALA A 262 81.83 -31.89 -76.85
C ALA A 262 82.94 -32.89 -77.22
N THR A 263 82.85 -34.15 -76.74
CA THR A 263 83.79 -35.20 -77.12
C THR A 263 83.69 -35.58 -78.61
N GLU A 264 82.47 -35.64 -79.17
CA GLU A 264 82.27 -35.88 -80.60
C GLU A 264 82.79 -34.72 -81.48
N ARG A 265 82.60 -33.47 -81.03
CA ARG A 265 83.10 -32.29 -81.75
C ARG A 265 84.64 -32.27 -81.79
N ALA A 266 85.30 -32.59 -80.67
CA ALA A 266 86.76 -32.70 -80.60
C ALA A 266 87.29 -33.85 -81.48
N ALA A 267 86.59 -34.98 -81.55
CA ALA A 267 86.95 -36.09 -82.45
C ALA A 267 86.81 -35.71 -83.93
N LYS A 268 85.75 -34.97 -84.28
CA LYS A 268 85.52 -34.47 -85.64
C LYS A 268 86.61 -33.46 -86.07
N GLU A 269 86.98 -32.54 -85.18
CA GLU A 269 88.00 -31.52 -85.44
C GLU A 269 89.40 -32.16 -85.61
N SER A 270 89.70 -33.21 -84.82
CA SER A 270 90.90 -34.03 -84.98
C SER A 270 90.95 -34.76 -86.34
N MET A 271 89.81 -35.33 -86.78
CA MET A 271 89.68 -35.97 -88.08
C MET A 271 89.89 -34.99 -89.24
N GLU A 272 89.31 -33.79 -89.15
CA GLU A 272 89.42 -32.76 -90.20
C GLU A 272 90.86 -32.28 -90.39
N ASN A 273 91.61 -32.11 -89.29
CA ASN A 273 93.01 -31.71 -89.34
C ASN A 273 93.91 -32.78 -90.00
N ARG A 274 93.60 -34.07 -89.84
CA ARG A 274 94.32 -35.15 -90.55
C ARG A 274 94.08 -35.11 -92.06
N TYR A 275 92.88 -34.77 -92.51
CA TYR A 275 92.57 -34.65 -93.94
C TYR A 275 93.28 -33.46 -94.58
N LYS A 276 93.35 -32.31 -93.89
CA LYS A 276 94.08 -31.13 -94.36
C LYS A 276 95.59 -31.41 -94.54
N ALA A 277 96.20 -32.14 -93.62
CA ALA A 277 97.61 -32.52 -93.72
C ALA A 277 97.92 -33.44 -94.93
N ARG A 278 97.02 -34.39 -95.25
CA ARG A 278 97.16 -35.26 -96.42
C ARG A 278 97.04 -34.51 -97.75
N LEU A 279 96.18 -33.49 -97.82
CA LEU A 279 96.02 -32.68 -99.03
C LEU A 279 97.28 -31.85 -99.32
N THR A 280 97.91 -31.27 -98.30
CA THR A 280 99.15 -30.51 -98.47
C THR A 280 100.34 -31.36 -98.92
N GLU A 281 100.36 -32.65 -98.55
CA GLU A 281 101.40 -33.60 -98.95
C GLU A 281 101.25 -34.02 -100.42
N GLN A 282 100.01 -34.24 -100.89
CA GLN A 282 99.72 -34.55 -102.30
C GLN A 282 99.95 -33.35 -103.24
N GLU A 283 99.68 -32.13 -102.80
CA GLU A 283 99.92 -30.93 -103.59
C GLU A 283 101.42 -30.69 -103.85
N ALA A 284 102.29 -31.03 -102.88
CA ALA A 284 103.73 -30.96 -103.05
C ALA A 284 104.27 -32.01 -104.05
N GLU A 285 103.67 -33.20 -104.06
CA GLU A 285 104.05 -34.30 -104.96
C GLU A 285 103.71 -33.99 -106.43
N ILE A 286 102.55 -33.35 -106.67
CA ILE A 286 102.13 -32.89 -108.01
C ILE A 286 103.03 -31.77 -108.55
N ALA A 287 103.52 -30.87 -107.68
CA ALA A 287 104.45 -29.82 -108.08
C ALA A 287 105.80 -30.39 -108.55
N GLY A 288 106.30 -31.44 -107.87
CA GLY A 288 107.54 -32.14 -108.27
C GLY A 288 107.41 -32.85 -109.63
N LEU A 289 106.27 -33.52 -109.86
CA LEU A 289 106.02 -34.21 -111.13
C LEU A 289 105.87 -33.26 -112.32
N LYS A 290 105.36 -32.04 -112.11
CA LYS A 290 105.28 -31.01 -113.16
C LYS A 290 106.66 -30.51 -113.60
N SER A 291 107.57 -30.26 -112.65
CA SER A 291 108.93 -29.80 -112.97
C SER A 291 109.70 -30.84 -113.80
N HIS A 292 109.51 -32.13 -113.51
CA HIS A 292 110.23 -33.19 -114.21
C HIS A 292 109.72 -33.41 -115.65
N ARG A 293 108.43 -33.16 -115.89
CA ARG A 293 107.84 -33.18 -117.23
C ARG A 293 108.41 -32.09 -118.13
N GLU A 294 108.56 -30.86 -117.63
CA GLU A 294 109.11 -29.73 -118.41
C GLU A 294 110.57 -29.96 -118.81
N GLU A 295 111.35 -30.63 -117.96
CA GLU A 295 112.73 -31.05 -118.24
C GLU A 295 112.82 -32.09 -119.37
N LEU A 296 111.90 -33.06 -119.37
CA LEU A 296 111.79 -34.08 -120.43
C LEU A 296 111.35 -33.49 -121.77
N GLU A 297 110.44 -32.51 -121.77
CA GLU A 297 109.99 -31.85 -123.02
C GLU A 297 111.12 -31.05 -123.69
N GLN A 298 112.03 -30.42 -122.92
CA GLN A 298 113.20 -29.73 -123.49
C GLN A 298 114.25 -30.69 -124.11
N THR A 299 114.47 -31.85 -123.50
CA THR A 299 115.46 -32.84 -124.01
C THR A 299 114.97 -33.49 -125.32
N VAL A 300 113.67 -33.76 -125.44
CA VAL A 300 113.06 -34.29 -126.68
C VAL A 300 113.16 -33.29 -127.83
N ALA A 301 112.92 -32.00 -127.58
CA ALA A 301 113.04 -30.96 -128.59
C ALA A 301 114.49 -30.80 -129.11
N GLY A 302 115.49 -30.94 -128.22
CA GLY A 302 116.91 -30.91 -128.60
C GLY A 302 117.34 -32.10 -129.46
N LEU A 303 116.85 -33.30 -129.14
CA LEU A 303 117.15 -34.53 -129.91
C LEU A 303 116.51 -34.52 -131.30
N GLN A 304 115.27 -34.02 -131.43
CA GLN A 304 114.60 -33.90 -132.73
C GLN A 304 115.31 -32.94 -133.69
N ALA A 305 115.88 -31.84 -133.19
CA ALA A 305 116.64 -30.88 -134.01
C ALA A 305 117.98 -31.45 -134.50
N SER A 306 118.66 -32.24 -133.67
CA SER A 306 119.93 -32.90 -134.01
C SER A 306 119.77 -33.95 -135.11
N ILE A 307 118.71 -34.78 -135.04
CA ILE A 307 118.40 -35.80 -136.06
C ILE A 307 118.08 -35.14 -137.40
N LYS A 308 117.31 -34.05 -137.41
CA LYS A 308 116.93 -33.31 -138.62
C LYS A 308 118.14 -32.74 -139.36
N ASN A 309 119.12 -32.19 -138.64
CA ASN A 309 120.35 -31.65 -139.23
C ASN A 309 121.31 -32.73 -139.74
N CYS A 310 121.39 -33.89 -139.08
CA CYS A 310 122.23 -35.01 -139.51
C CYS A 310 121.68 -35.67 -140.78
N TRP A 311 120.36 -35.82 -140.88
CA TRP A 311 119.69 -36.37 -142.07
C TRP A 311 119.85 -35.44 -143.28
N TRP A 312 119.72 -34.13 -143.07
CA TRP A 312 119.92 -33.13 -144.14
C TRP A 312 121.34 -33.10 -144.69
N HIS A 313 122.37 -33.30 -143.85
CA HIS A 313 123.75 -33.36 -144.32
C HIS A 313 124.04 -34.61 -145.16
N ARG A 314 123.51 -35.79 -144.76
CA ARG A 314 123.69 -37.04 -145.51
C ARG A 314 122.95 -37.04 -146.85
N PHE A 315 121.74 -36.48 -146.90
CA PHE A 315 120.96 -36.37 -148.13
C PHE A 315 121.64 -35.44 -149.16
N ARG A 316 122.24 -34.34 -148.69
CA ARG A 316 122.94 -33.38 -149.57
C ARG A 316 124.22 -33.98 -150.19
N ALA A 317 124.96 -34.82 -149.44
CA ALA A 317 126.12 -35.55 -149.96
C ALA A 317 125.76 -36.68 -150.94
N TRP A 318 124.59 -37.30 -150.78
CA TRP A 318 124.07 -38.32 -151.69
C TRP A 318 123.63 -37.73 -153.05
N LYS A 319 122.98 -36.56 -153.04
CA LYS A 319 122.44 -35.93 -154.25
C LYS A 319 123.51 -35.44 -155.24
N GLU A 320 124.70 -35.03 -154.78
CA GLU A 320 125.81 -34.62 -155.66
C GLU A 320 126.44 -35.79 -156.44
N ARG A 321 126.34 -37.03 -155.95
CA ARG A 321 126.94 -38.20 -156.65
C ARG A 321 126.15 -38.67 -157.87
N PHE A 322 124.86 -38.34 -157.99
CA PHE A 322 124.01 -38.79 -159.11
C PHE A 322 124.00 -37.84 -160.32
N ARG A 323 124.95 -36.88 -160.39
CA ARG A 323 125.06 -35.90 -161.48
C ARG A 323 125.99 -36.32 -162.64
N LYS A 324 126.56 -37.53 -162.67
CA LYS A 324 127.41 -37.97 -163.81
C LYS A 324 127.27 -39.47 -164.14
N ARG A 325 126.92 -39.74 -165.42
CA ARG A 325 126.72 -41.04 -166.15
C ARG A 325 125.31 -41.64 -166.01
N ASN A 326 124.65 -42.15 -167.06
CA ASN A 326 124.74 -42.04 -168.52
C ASN A 326 123.49 -42.77 -169.08
N ARG A 327 122.94 -42.28 -170.19
CA ARG A 327 122.28 -43.01 -171.31
C ARG A 327 121.12 -43.99 -171.06
N SER A 328 120.10 -43.76 -171.90
CA SER A 328 119.05 -44.65 -172.42
C SER A 328 117.96 -45.17 -171.48
N GLY A 329 116.75 -44.67 -171.72
CA GLY A 329 115.53 -45.48 -171.69
C GLY A 329 114.82 -45.60 -170.34
N SER A 330 113.73 -44.84 -170.20
CA SER A 330 112.38 -45.28 -169.85
C SER A 330 112.11 -46.18 -168.63
N TRP A 331 110.91 -45.94 -168.08
CA TRP A 331 110.09 -46.77 -167.17
C TRP A 331 110.40 -46.65 -165.67
N ILE A 332 109.46 -46.76 -164.73
CA ILE A 332 108.01 -46.48 -164.59
C ILE A 332 107.74 -46.70 -163.06
N SER A 333 106.60 -46.19 -162.58
CA SER A 333 105.99 -46.31 -161.24
C SER A 333 105.96 -47.71 -160.57
N ILE A 334 105.88 -47.74 -159.23
CA ILE A 334 105.21 -48.79 -158.43
C ILE A 334 104.46 -48.14 -157.24
N THR A 335 103.20 -48.55 -157.07
CA THR A 335 102.18 -48.22 -156.05
C THR A 335 102.26 -49.15 -154.82
N ASP A 336 101.27 -49.01 -153.92
CA ASP A 336 100.79 -49.94 -152.86
C ASP A 336 101.26 -49.65 -151.42
N GLU A 337 100.60 -50.03 -150.33
CA GLU A 337 99.21 -50.27 -149.87
C GLU A 337 99.38 -50.76 -148.38
N MET A 338 98.33 -50.69 -147.55
CA MET A 338 98.08 -51.51 -146.34
C MET A 338 98.75 -51.29 -144.94
N ASN A 339 97.86 -51.44 -143.91
CA ASN A 339 97.99 -52.05 -142.56
C ASN A 339 98.76 -51.31 -141.43
N GLU A 340 98.40 -51.34 -140.14
CA GLU A 340 97.39 -52.08 -139.34
C GLU A 340 97.27 -51.46 -137.92
N ASP A 341 96.21 -51.88 -137.21
CA ASP A 341 95.85 -51.68 -135.79
C ASP A 341 96.94 -52.00 -134.74
N ILE A 342 96.75 -51.54 -133.48
CA ILE A 342 96.61 -52.37 -132.26
C ILE A 342 96.30 -51.50 -131.03
N ALA A 343 95.23 -51.87 -130.33
CA ALA A 343 94.83 -51.44 -129.00
C ALA A 343 95.61 -52.16 -127.88
N LEU A 344 95.71 -51.57 -126.69
CA LEU A 344 95.85 -52.31 -125.43
C LEU A 344 95.09 -51.61 -124.28
N LYS A 345 94.07 -52.32 -123.77
CA LYS A 345 93.37 -52.12 -122.48
C LYS A 345 94.30 -52.50 -121.31
N ALA A 346 94.10 -51.88 -120.12
CA ALA A 346 93.80 -52.57 -118.83
C ALA A 346 94.14 -51.76 -117.55
N TYR A 347 93.12 -51.62 -116.68
CA TYR A 347 93.11 -51.62 -115.19
C TYR A 347 94.02 -50.70 -114.36
N ALA A 348 93.42 -49.71 -113.68
CA ALA A 348 93.05 -49.74 -112.25
C ALA A 348 92.03 -48.63 -111.93
#